data_AF-A0A9P8SJ24-F1
#
_entry.id   AF-A0A9P8SJ24-F1
#
_cell.length_a   1.000
_cell.length_b   1.000
_cell.length_c   1.000
_cell.angle_alpha   90.00
_cell.angle_beta   90.00
_cell.angle_gamma   90.00
#
_symmetry.space_group_name_H-M   'P 1'
#
loop_
_entity.id
_entity.type
_entity.pdbx_description
1 polymer ?
#
loop_
_entity_poly.entity_id
_entity_poly.type
_entity_poly.pdbx_seq_one_letter_code
_entity_poly.pdbx_strand_id
1 'polypeptide(L)'
;MVDAEDPASYIGQDLEWIGMSKRDVSVQIFGKLNPLKVCAPVIVEEFAKLAHRLNFMYIYPLVESNKRIRLSQYLSSTYATGGALRDAGYEAQGESFHQLDPYFPFDPYQLPVSKRWLENDYVHWKSVPGLNADEDDSDGMEEDEERDAVEEETATDSDGDDLD
;
A
#
# COMPACT_ATOMS: atom_id res chain seq x y z
N MET A 1 -7.72 30.74 -2.00
CA MET A 1 -8.90 29.90 -1.70
C MET A 1 -8.65 28.59 -2.40
N VAL A 2 -8.83 27.48 -1.70
CA VAL A 2 -8.55 26.14 -2.23
C VAL A 2 -9.68 25.73 -3.16
N ASP A 3 -9.36 25.11 -4.30
CA ASP A 3 -10.32 24.61 -5.28
C ASP A 3 -10.51 23.11 -5.07
N ALA A 4 -11.74 22.68 -4.78
CA ALA A 4 -12.06 21.28 -4.53
C ALA A 4 -11.89 20.40 -5.78
N GLU A 5 -11.98 20.99 -6.98
CA GLU A 5 -11.84 20.28 -8.25
C GLU A 5 -10.37 20.19 -8.70
N ASP A 6 -9.46 20.98 -8.08
CA ASP A 6 -8.03 20.96 -8.34
C ASP A 6 -7.23 20.54 -7.09
N PRO A 7 -6.83 19.25 -6.99
CA PRO A 7 -6.00 18.75 -5.89
C PRO A 7 -4.68 19.50 -5.70
N ALA A 8 -4.10 20.08 -6.77
CA ALA A 8 -2.85 20.82 -6.68
C ALA A 8 -3.02 22.15 -5.93
N SER A 9 -4.24 22.71 -5.90
CA SER A 9 -4.55 23.96 -5.20
C SER A 9 -4.37 23.84 -3.67
N TYR A 10 -4.38 22.62 -3.13
CA TYR A 10 -4.16 22.33 -1.71
C TYR A 10 -2.69 22.41 -1.30
N ILE A 11 -1.75 22.41 -2.25
CA ILE A 11 -0.32 22.39 -1.96
C ILE A 11 0.11 23.76 -1.40
N GLY A 12 0.82 23.73 -0.26
CA GLY A 12 1.33 24.93 0.40
C GLY A 12 0.27 25.78 1.12
N GLN A 13 -0.97 25.31 1.20
CA GLN A 13 -2.04 25.94 1.97
C GLN A 13 -2.20 25.25 3.34
N ASP A 14 -2.67 26.00 4.33
CA ASP A 14 -3.14 25.41 5.59
C ASP A 14 -4.47 24.71 5.34
N LEU A 15 -4.51 23.39 5.56
CA LEU A 15 -5.72 22.60 5.44
C LEU A 15 -6.72 22.94 6.55
N GLU A 16 -7.99 23.09 6.17
CA GLU A 16 -9.11 23.16 7.12
C GLU A 16 -9.51 21.74 7.53
N TRP A 17 -9.47 21.45 8.83
CA TRP A 17 -9.80 20.14 9.37
C TRP A 17 -11.16 20.16 10.04
N ILE A 18 -11.95 19.11 9.83
CA ILE A 18 -13.25 18.94 10.47
C ILE A 18 -13.04 18.66 11.96
N GLY A 19 -13.49 19.58 12.81
CA GLY A 19 -13.48 19.41 14.27
C GLY A 19 -12.09 19.20 14.86
N MET A 20 -11.90 18.12 15.61
CA MET A 20 -10.64 17.81 16.32
C MET A 20 -9.71 16.85 15.56
N SER A 21 -10.07 16.48 14.32
CA SER A 21 -9.40 15.42 13.56
C SER A 21 -7.89 15.61 13.42
N LYS A 22 -7.40 16.84 13.14
CA LYS A 22 -5.95 17.13 13.10
C LYS A 22 -5.23 16.77 14.40
N ARG A 23 -5.85 17.12 15.53
CA ARG A 23 -5.32 16.86 16.87
C ARG A 23 -5.35 15.36 17.16
N ASP A 24 -6.46 14.70 16.86
CA ASP A 24 -6.63 13.28 17.14
C ASP A 24 -5.64 12.43 16.35
N VAL A 25 -5.46 12.70 15.05
CA VAL A 25 -4.43 12.05 14.22
C VAL A 25 -3.04 12.27 14.81
N SER A 26 -2.71 13.50 15.21
CA SER A 26 -1.42 13.82 15.84
C SER A 26 -1.19 13.03 17.14
N VAL A 27 -2.20 12.97 18.02
CA VAL A 27 -2.11 12.24 19.30
C VAL A 27 -1.91 10.74 19.06
N GLN A 28 -2.57 10.17 18.05
CA GLN A 28 -2.43 8.74 17.74
C GLN A 28 -1.07 8.41 17.10
N ILE A 29 -0.61 9.21 16.15
CA ILE A 29 0.66 9.00 15.44
C ILE A 29 1.86 9.09 16.41
N PHE A 30 1.89 10.13 17.24
CA PHE A 30 2.98 10.35 18.23
C PHE A 30 2.72 9.66 19.57
N GLY A 31 1.61 8.94 19.69
CA GLY A 31 1.24 8.19 20.89
C GLY A 31 2.14 6.98 21.12
N LYS A 32 2.02 6.38 22.31
CA LYS A 32 2.81 5.19 22.70
C LYS A 32 2.55 3.98 21.80
N LEU A 33 1.34 3.87 21.23
CA LEU A 33 0.98 2.79 20.32
C LEU A 33 1.73 2.87 18.99
N ASN A 34 1.99 4.09 18.47
CA ASN A 34 2.76 4.36 17.26
C ASN A 34 2.40 3.40 16.11
N PRO A 35 1.21 3.59 15.49
CA PRO A 35 0.68 2.67 14.49
C PRO A 35 1.58 2.50 13.26
N LEU A 36 2.45 3.48 12.98
CA LEU A 36 3.44 3.42 11.90
C LEU A 36 4.46 2.28 12.07
N LYS A 37 4.53 1.63 13.25
CA LYS A 37 5.34 0.44 13.49
C LYS A 37 4.72 -0.86 13.00
N VAL A 38 3.42 -0.89 12.75
CA VAL A 38 2.69 -2.13 12.40
C VAL A 38 1.97 -2.01 11.07
N CYS A 39 1.65 -0.80 10.60
CA CYS A 39 1.10 -0.63 9.26
C CYS A 39 2.08 -1.12 8.16
N ALA A 40 1.50 -1.56 7.05
CA ALA A 40 2.26 -1.99 5.87
C ALA A 40 3.23 -0.87 5.40
N PRO A 41 4.50 -1.19 5.09
CA PRO A 41 5.51 -0.18 4.77
C PRO A 41 5.13 0.77 3.63
N VAL A 42 4.53 0.25 2.57
CA VAL A 42 4.09 1.04 1.40
C VAL A 42 3.05 2.10 1.81
N ILE A 43 2.11 1.73 2.69
CA ILE A 43 1.09 2.66 3.19
C ILE A 43 1.70 3.73 4.10
N VAL A 44 2.68 3.35 4.93
CA VAL A 44 3.40 4.31 5.79
C VAL A 44 4.19 5.31 4.96
N GLU A 45 4.82 4.85 3.88
CA GLU A 45 5.58 5.70 2.96
C GLU A 45 4.68 6.70 2.24
N GLU A 46 3.58 6.24 1.64
CA GLU A 46 2.61 7.12 0.98
C GLU A 46 1.99 8.13 1.96
N PHE A 47 1.64 7.69 3.17
CA PHE A 47 1.16 8.59 4.22
C PHE A 47 2.20 9.65 4.59
N ALA A 48 3.49 9.29 4.70
CA ALA A 48 4.56 10.24 5.01
C ALA A 48 4.76 11.28 3.90
N LYS A 49 4.73 10.84 2.63
CA LYS A 49 4.81 11.71 1.45
C LYS A 49 3.66 12.72 1.46
N LEU A 50 2.42 12.24 1.59
CA LEU A 50 1.22 13.08 1.61
C LEU A 50 1.22 14.05 2.81
N ALA A 51 1.53 13.56 4.01
CA ALA A 51 1.53 14.37 5.23
C ALA A 51 2.52 15.54 5.18
N HIS A 52 3.70 15.29 4.60
CA HIS A 52 4.70 16.31 4.41
C HIS A 52 4.31 17.33 3.33
N ARG A 53 3.85 16.86 2.16
CA ARG A 53 3.51 17.72 1.02
C ARG A 53 2.29 18.60 1.29
N LEU A 54 1.27 18.06 1.95
CA LEU A 54 0.09 18.79 2.40
C LEU A 54 0.34 19.59 3.70
N ASN A 55 1.60 19.60 4.18
CA ASN A 55 2.08 20.38 5.32
C ASN A 55 1.24 20.21 6.60
N PHE A 56 0.62 19.05 6.81
CA PHE A 56 -0.17 18.82 8.01
C PHE A 56 0.56 18.03 9.09
N MET A 57 1.60 17.27 8.74
CA MET A 57 2.44 16.57 9.70
C MET A 57 3.79 16.15 9.10
N TYR A 58 4.87 16.32 9.86
CA TYR A 58 6.19 15.81 9.47
C TYR A 58 6.57 14.59 10.30
N ILE A 59 6.52 13.39 9.69
CA ILE A 59 6.68 12.11 10.39
C ILE A 59 7.95 11.34 10.02
N TYR A 60 8.75 11.80 9.05
CA TYR A 60 9.96 11.10 8.63
C TYR A 60 10.93 10.73 9.77
N PRO A 61 11.20 11.61 10.78
CA PRO A 61 12.05 11.23 11.91
C PRO A 61 11.45 10.11 12.76
N LEU A 62 10.12 10.08 12.91
CA LEU A 62 9.41 9.04 13.65
C LEU A 62 9.50 7.70 12.91
N VAL A 63 9.22 7.70 11.60
CA VAL A 63 9.34 6.51 10.73
C VAL A 63 10.77 5.97 10.76
N GLU A 64 11.77 6.84 10.69
CA GLU A 64 13.18 6.47 10.76
C GLU A 64 13.56 5.86 12.12
N SER A 65 13.05 6.42 13.23
CA SER A 65 13.25 5.84 14.56
C SER A 65 12.61 4.46 14.72
N ASN A 66 11.48 4.21 14.04
CA ASN A 66 10.79 2.93 14.07
C ASN A 66 11.64 1.82 13.42
N LYS A 67 12.38 2.12 12.36
CA LYS A 67 13.31 1.19 11.70
C LYS A 67 14.47 0.79 12.63
N ARG A 68 15.00 1.75 13.39
CA ARG A 68 16.14 1.51 14.31
C ARG A 68 15.77 0.64 15.51
N ILE A 69 14.56 0.79 16.05
CA ILE A 69 14.08 -0.04 17.16
C ILE A 69 13.97 -1.51 16.72
N ARG A 70 13.48 -1.78 15.50
CA ARG A 70 13.43 -3.12 14.91
C ARG A 70 14.82 -3.76 14.82
N LEU A 71 15.81 -3.02 14.29
CA LEU A 71 17.20 -3.50 14.22
C LEU A 71 17.80 -3.80 15.60
N SER A 72 17.54 -2.94 16.60
CA SER A 72 18.08 -3.13 17.96
C SER A 72 17.50 -4.35 18.67
N GLN A 73 16.22 -4.66 18.43
CA GLN A 73 15.58 -5.88 18.93
C GLN A 73 16.19 -7.12 18.29
N TYR A 74 16.45 -7.09 16.98
CA TYR A 74 17.08 -8.18 16.25
C TYR A 74 18.48 -8.52 16.78
N LEU A 75 19.31 -7.49 17.01
CA LEU A 75 20.66 -7.65 17.56
C LEU A 75 20.63 -8.09 19.04
N SER A 76 19.74 -7.52 19.85
CA SER A 76 19.64 -7.91 21.26
C SER A 76 19.17 -9.35 21.42
N SER A 77 18.23 -9.82 20.59
CA SER A 77 17.79 -11.22 20.57
C SER A 77 18.95 -12.15 20.19
N THR A 78 19.68 -11.85 19.12
CA THR A 78 20.81 -12.69 18.66
C THR A 78 21.96 -12.79 19.68
N TYR A 79 22.27 -11.70 20.40
CA TYR A 79 23.34 -11.71 21.40
C TYR A 79 22.90 -12.21 22.78
N ALA A 80 21.63 -12.06 23.19
CA ALA A 80 21.15 -12.46 24.52
C ALA A 80 20.91 -13.98 24.66
N THR A 81 20.55 -14.69 23.60
CA THR A 81 20.32 -16.16 23.64
C THR A 81 21.55 -16.99 23.30
N GLY A 82 22.71 -16.39 23.00
CA GLY A 82 23.97 -17.12 22.74
C GLY A 82 23.84 -18.16 21.62
N GLY A 83 22.91 -17.95 20.69
CA GLY A 83 22.29 -18.97 19.85
C GLY A 83 22.76 -18.99 18.40
N ALA A 84 23.96 -18.50 18.09
CA ALA A 84 24.48 -18.39 16.70
C ALA A 84 24.60 -19.72 15.92
N LEU A 85 24.06 -20.84 16.41
CA LEU A 85 24.16 -22.14 15.72
C LEU A 85 22.97 -23.10 15.94
N ARG A 86 21.94 -22.78 16.73
CA ARG A 86 21.01 -23.83 17.23
C ARG A 86 19.53 -23.70 16.91
N ASP A 87 19.06 -22.60 16.30
CA ASP A 87 17.61 -22.42 16.10
C ASP A 87 17.19 -22.10 14.65
N ALA A 88 17.69 -22.86 13.69
CA ALA A 88 17.26 -22.77 12.29
C ALA A 88 15.87 -23.41 12.02
N GLY A 89 15.02 -23.55 13.05
CA GLY A 89 13.75 -24.29 12.95
C GLY A 89 12.51 -23.53 13.40
N TYR A 90 12.63 -22.50 14.25
CA TYR A 90 11.47 -21.81 14.83
C TYR A 90 11.47 -20.28 14.67
N GLU A 91 12.53 -19.70 14.09
CA GLU A 91 12.67 -18.24 13.89
C GLU A 91 12.02 -17.72 12.59
N ALA A 92 11.36 -18.59 11.82
CA ALA A 92 10.71 -18.24 10.56
C ALA A 92 9.30 -17.63 10.71
N GLN A 93 8.86 -17.26 11.92
CA GLN A 93 7.75 -16.31 12.06
C GLN A 93 8.33 -14.90 11.91
N GLY A 94 8.64 -14.54 10.66
CA GLY A 94 9.26 -13.28 10.30
C GLY A 94 8.46 -12.07 10.80
N GLU A 95 9.16 -10.93 10.96
CA GLU A 95 8.60 -9.65 11.41
C GLU A 95 7.35 -9.19 10.61
N SER A 96 7.12 -9.76 9.44
CA SER A 96 5.89 -9.63 8.65
C SER A 96 4.64 -10.08 9.39
N PHE A 97 4.74 -11.00 10.36
CA PHE A 97 3.60 -11.45 11.16
C PHE A 97 3.03 -10.35 12.07
N HIS A 98 3.86 -9.36 12.43
CA HIS A 98 3.43 -8.21 13.23
C HIS A 98 2.99 -7.02 12.38
N GLN A 99 3.12 -7.12 11.06
CA GLN A 99 2.61 -6.11 10.14
C GLN A 99 1.16 -6.40 9.80
N LEU A 100 0.36 -5.35 9.67
CA LEU A 100 -0.99 -5.46 9.15
C LEU A 100 -0.92 -5.86 7.68
N ASP A 101 -1.72 -6.85 7.30
CA ASP A 101 -1.88 -7.31 5.93
C ASP A 101 -2.42 -6.15 5.06
N PRO A 102 -1.76 -5.79 3.94
CA PRO A 102 -2.24 -4.78 3.01
C PRO A 102 -3.43 -5.25 2.15
N TYR A 103 -4.26 -6.17 2.64
CA TYR A 103 -5.47 -6.58 1.94
C TYR A 103 -6.55 -5.50 2.07
N PHE A 104 -6.87 -4.83 0.95
CA PHE A 104 -7.96 -3.86 0.88
C PHE A 104 -9.14 -4.45 0.08
N PRO A 105 -10.34 -4.58 0.69
CA PRO A 105 -11.52 -5.12 0.02
C PRO A 105 -11.96 -4.36 -1.24
N PHE A 106 -11.46 -3.14 -1.43
CA PHE A 106 -11.79 -2.23 -2.54
C PHE A 106 -10.56 -1.90 -3.39
N ASP A 107 -9.58 -2.82 -3.45
CA ASP A 107 -8.56 -2.75 -4.50
C ASP A 107 -9.20 -2.91 -5.90
N PRO A 108 -8.51 -2.47 -6.97
CA PRO A 108 -9.09 -2.44 -8.31
C PRO A 108 -9.64 -3.80 -8.73
N TYR A 109 -10.91 -3.81 -9.13
CA TYR A 109 -11.58 -5.03 -9.57
C TYR A 109 -11.07 -5.45 -10.96
N GLN A 110 -10.49 -6.66 -11.06
CA GLN A 110 -9.75 -7.10 -12.24
C GLN A 110 -10.55 -7.96 -13.23
N LEU A 111 -11.76 -8.42 -12.90
CA LEU A 111 -12.49 -9.34 -13.77
C LEU A 111 -12.98 -8.63 -15.04
N PRO A 112 -12.52 -9.03 -16.26
CA PRO A 112 -12.64 -8.23 -17.47
C PRO A 112 -14.10 -7.99 -17.90
N VAL A 113 -14.99 -8.97 -17.70
CA VAL A 113 -16.38 -8.88 -18.14
C VAL A 113 -17.26 -8.10 -17.16
N SER A 114 -17.01 -8.23 -15.86
CA SER A 114 -17.82 -7.63 -14.80
C SER A 114 -17.30 -6.28 -14.33
N LYS A 115 -16.05 -5.91 -14.64
CA LYS A 115 -15.46 -4.61 -14.25
C LYS A 115 -16.24 -3.40 -14.76
N ARG A 116 -16.83 -3.50 -15.96
CA ARG A 116 -17.67 -2.44 -16.55
C ARG A 116 -18.82 -1.96 -15.64
N TRP A 117 -19.29 -2.81 -14.73
CA TRP A 117 -20.36 -2.45 -13.80
C TRP A 117 -19.90 -1.55 -12.65
N LEU A 118 -18.59 -1.45 -12.42
CA LEU A 118 -17.99 -0.65 -11.34
C LEU A 118 -17.28 0.61 -11.84
N GLU A 119 -17.11 0.79 -13.15
CA GLU A 119 -16.32 1.87 -13.74
C GLU A 119 -16.69 3.27 -13.24
N ASN A 120 -17.98 3.54 -13.02
CA ASN A 120 -18.45 4.86 -12.58
C ASN A 120 -18.46 5.04 -11.05
N ASP A 121 -18.37 3.94 -10.30
CA ASP A 121 -18.47 3.94 -8.84
C ASP A 121 -17.10 3.72 -8.17
N TYR A 122 -16.09 3.30 -8.94
CA TYR A 122 -14.75 3.05 -8.44
C TYR A 122 -13.88 4.30 -8.50
N VAL A 123 -13.34 4.72 -7.35
CA VAL A 123 -12.36 5.80 -7.27
C VAL A 123 -10.97 5.22 -7.46
N HIS A 124 -10.44 5.34 -8.67
CA HIS A 124 -9.05 4.97 -8.94
C HIS A 124 -8.07 5.87 -8.19
N TRP A 125 -7.03 5.25 -7.61
CA TRP A 125 -5.89 5.98 -7.10
C TRP A 125 -5.27 6.83 -8.22
N LYS A 126 -5.04 8.12 -7.92
CA LYS A 126 -4.35 9.05 -8.80
C LYS A 126 -3.25 9.69 -8.00
N SER A 127 -2.05 9.70 -8.55
CA SER A 127 -0.96 10.49 -7.98
C SER A 127 -1.37 11.96 -7.93
N VAL A 128 -1.07 12.63 -6.83
CA VAL A 128 -1.35 14.06 -6.70
C VAL A 128 -0.42 14.82 -7.65
N PRO A 129 -0.92 15.64 -8.59
CA PRO A 129 -0.07 16.41 -9.49
C PRO A 129 0.90 17.30 -8.71
N GLY A 130 2.19 17.26 -9.07
CA GLY A 130 3.27 17.95 -8.32
C GLY A 130 3.82 17.20 -7.10
N LEU A 131 3.28 16.01 -6.79
CA LEU A 131 3.76 15.13 -5.73
C LEU A 131 4.85 14.15 -6.23
N ASN A 132 4.74 13.71 -7.50
CA ASN A 132 5.55 12.66 -8.13
C ASN A 132 6.28 13.09 -9.44
N ALA A 133 6.44 14.38 -9.71
CA ALA A 133 7.05 14.83 -10.97
C ALA A 133 8.57 14.56 -11.09
N ASP A 134 9.22 14.11 -10.02
CA ASP A 134 10.68 13.93 -9.95
C ASP A 134 11.12 12.50 -9.54
N GLU A 135 10.22 11.51 -9.50
CA GLU A 135 10.55 10.10 -9.16
C GLU A 135 9.96 9.12 -10.19
N ASP A 136 10.01 9.49 -11.48
CA ASP A 136 9.80 8.55 -12.58
C ASP A 136 11.16 7.99 -12.99
N ASP A 137 11.63 6.94 -12.29
CA ASP A 137 12.61 6.02 -12.85
C ASP A 137 12.65 4.69 -12.07
N SER A 138 12.41 3.61 -12.82
CA SER A 138 12.54 2.20 -12.45
C SER A 138 11.34 1.50 -11.82
N ASP A 139 10.27 1.32 -12.59
CA ASP A 139 9.54 0.04 -12.62
C ASP A 139 9.12 -0.28 -14.07
N GLY A 140 10.13 -0.46 -14.92
CA GLY A 140 9.96 -1.12 -16.22
C GLY A 140 9.75 -2.62 -16.02
N MET A 141 8.52 -3.02 -15.69
CA MET A 141 8.09 -4.40 -15.90
C MET A 141 7.83 -4.56 -17.40
N GLU A 142 8.82 -5.12 -18.11
CA GLU A 142 8.59 -5.70 -19.44
C GLU A 142 7.62 -6.88 -19.28
N GLU A 143 6.34 -6.64 -19.53
CA GLU A 143 5.37 -7.71 -19.76
C GLU A 143 5.67 -8.34 -21.14
N ASP A 144 6.39 -9.47 -21.11
CA ASP A 144 6.48 -10.39 -22.24
C ASP A 144 5.05 -10.92 -22.54
N GLU A 145 4.39 -10.36 -23.56
CA GLU A 145 3.18 -10.92 -24.17
C GLU A 145 3.53 -12.22 -24.92
N GLU A 146 3.80 -13.33 -24.22
CA GLU A 146 3.61 -14.66 -24.79
C GLU A 146 2.12 -15.01 -24.76
N ARG A 147 1.46 -14.72 -25.89
CA ARG A 147 0.09 -15.13 -26.17
C ARG A 147 0.01 -16.66 -26.29
N ASP A 148 -0.20 -17.33 -25.17
CA ASP A 148 -0.62 -18.73 -25.19
C ASP A 148 -2.12 -18.77 -25.51
N ALA A 149 -2.43 -19.14 -26.77
CA ALA A 149 -3.79 -19.31 -27.24
C ALA A 149 -4.38 -20.59 -26.63
N VAL A 150 -5.00 -20.45 -25.46
CA VAL A 150 -5.78 -21.53 -24.86
C VAL A 150 -7.13 -21.60 -25.59
N GLU A 151 -7.27 -22.55 -26.51
CA GLU A 151 -8.56 -22.91 -27.09
C GLU A 151 -9.48 -23.44 -25.98
N GLU A 152 -10.43 -22.61 -25.55
CA GLU A 152 -11.46 -22.96 -24.59
C GLU A 152 -12.53 -23.80 -25.32
N GLU A 153 -12.32 -25.11 -25.41
CA GLU A 153 -13.38 -26.05 -25.80
C GLU A 153 -14.39 -26.15 -24.65
N THR A 154 -15.37 -25.24 -24.64
CA THR A 154 -16.53 -25.35 -23.75
C THR A 154 -17.39 -26.55 -24.19
N ALA A 155 -17.73 -27.42 -23.25
CA ALA A 155 -18.45 -28.69 -23.45
C ALA A 155 -19.97 -28.53 -23.76
N THR A 156 -20.34 -27.52 -24.54
CA THR A 156 -21.72 -27.29 -24.99
C THR A 156 -21.75 -26.98 -26.49
N ASP A 157 -21.25 -27.89 -27.31
CA ASP A 157 -21.67 -27.94 -28.71
C ASP A 157 -22.41 -29.26 -28.95
N SER A 158 -23.70 -29.20 -28.62
CA SER A 158 -24.68 -30.22 -28.96
C SER A 158 -25.51 -29.63 -30.09
N ASP A 159 -25.04 -29.78 -31.32
CA ASP A 159 -25.90 -29.67 -32.49
C ASP A 159 -25.85 -30.99 -33.24
N GLY A 160 -26.96 -31.71 -33.17
CA GLY A 160 -27.26 -32.76 -34.13
C GLY A 160 -27.57 -32.12 -35.47
N ASP A 161 -27.08 -32.73 -36.54
CA ASP A 161 -27.79 -32.76 -37.80
C ASP A 161 -27.43 -34.02 -38.58
N ASP A 162 -28.48 -34.56 -39.19
CA ASP A 162 -28.59 -35.80 -39.94
C ASP A 162 -27.58 -35.97 -41.07
N LEU A 163 -27.09 -37.20 -41.29
CA LEU A 163 -26.66 -37.69 -42.60
C LEU A 163 -26.92 -39.21 -42.76
N ASP A 164 -27.91 -39.49 -43.62
CA ASP A 164 -28.23 -40.70 -44.45
C ASP A 164 -27.74 -42.10 -44.04
#